data_AF-A0A382HLR1-F1
#
_entry.id   AF-A0A382HLR1-F1
#
_cell.length_a   1.000
_cell.length_b   1.000
_cell.length_c   1.000
_cell.angle_alpha   90.00
_cell.angle_beta   90.00
_cell.angle_gamma   90.00
#
_symmetry.space_group_name_H-M   'P 1'
#
loop_
_entity.id
_entity.type
_entity.pdbx_description
1 polymer ?
#
loop_
_entity_poly.entity_id
_entity_poly.type
_entity_poly.pdbx_seq_one_letter_code
_entity_poly.pdbx_strand_id
1 'polypeptide(L)'
;MTQFSKNTYEDAGHFGPYGGQFVPETLMVALEELNTAYLESTADQVFQQQLSEYLNTFAGRPTPLYLAQNLSQSDKGPKIYLKREDLNHTGAHKINNALGQGLLAKSMGKKRIIAETGAGQHGVATATACAMLGMECVVYMGEEDMQRQSINVYRMELLGATIQPVTSGSRTLKDAINEAIRDWVTNVDNTHYLIGSVVGPHPYPTMVRTFQSIIGMEARQQILSVEGKLPTYA
;
A
#
# COMPACT_ATOMS: atom_id res chain seq x y z
N MET A 1 16.16 2.29 -35.69
CA MET A 1 16.81 2.51 -34.37
C MET A 1 16.37 3.86 -33.87
N THR A 2 15.29 3.92 -33.09
CA THR A 2 14.78 5.18 -32.53
C THR A 2 15.33 5.25 -31.11
N GLN A 3 16.28 6.15 -30.88
CA GLN A 3 16.77 6.45 -29.53
C GLN A 3 15.61 7.02 -28.73
N PHE A 4 15.09 6.24 -27.77
CA PHE A 4 14.31 6.80 -26.68
C PHE A 4 15.27 7.66 -25.85
N SER A 5 15.11 8.98 -25.93
CA SER A 5 15.81 9.88 -25.03
C SER A 5 15.42 9.50 -23.60
N LYS A 6 16.40 9.20 -22.73
CA LYS A 6 16.18 9.04 -21.29
C LYS A 6 15.39 10.26 -20.81
N ASN A 7 14.15 10.04 -20.42
CA ASN A 7 13.26 11.09 -19.95
C ASN A 7 13.66 11.36 -18.49
N THR A 8 14.61 12.28 -18.29
CA THR A 8 15.26 12.57 -17.00
C THR A 8 14.30 12.91 -15.86
N TYR A 9 13.05 13.27 -16.18
CA TYR A 9 11.99 13.53 -15.20
C TYR A 9 11.35 12.24 -14.65
N GLU A 10 11.10 11.23 -15.50
CA GLU A 10 10.49 9.97 -15.06
C GLU A 10 11.48 9.16 -14.21
N ASP A 11 12.76 9.16 -14.58
CA ASP A 11 13.85 8.55 -13.80
C ASP A 11 14.03 9.21 -12.43
N ALA A 12 13.67 10.49 -12.28
CA ALA A 12 13.68 11.23 -11.01
C ALA A 12 12.35 11.11 -10.23
N GLY A 13 11.42 10.25 -10.67
CA GLY A 13 10.16 10.00 -9.98
C GLY A 13 9.11 11.10 -10.14
N HIS A 14 9.22 11.92 -11.19
CA HIS A 14 8.22 12.93 -11.52
C HIS A 14 7.14 12.40 -12.49
N PHE A 15 5.90 12.84 -12.26
CA PHE A 15 4.76 12.69 -13.16
C PHE A 15 4.38 14.06 -13.71
N GLY A 16 4.99 14.44 -14.83
CA GLY A 16 4.95 15.84 -15.29
C GLY A 16 5.59 16.76 -14.24
N PRO A 17 4.92 17.83 -13.76
CA PRO A 17 5.48 18.73 -12.75
C PRO A 17 5.36 18.21 -11.30
N TYR A 18 4.69 17.07 -11.08
CA TYR A 18 4.38 16.55 -9.74
C TYR A 18 5.32 15.39 -9.36
N GLY A 19 5.41 15.04 -8.08
CA GLY A 19 6.25 13.93 -7.60
C GLY A 19 7.68 14.36 -7.27
N GLY A 20 8.65 13.45 -7.41
CA GLY A 20 10.05 13.66 -7.01
C GLY A 20 10.34 13.27 -5.56
N GLN A 21 11.50 13.71 -5.06
CA GLN A 21 12.00 13.43 -3.71
C GLN A 21 12.29 14.75 -2.97
N PHE A 22 11.32 15.22 -2.19
CA PHE A 22 11.47 16.42 -1.34
C PHE A 22 11.62 16.00 0.11
N VAL A 23 12.74 15.36 0.42
CA VAL A 23 13.06 14.83 1.76
C VAL A 23 14.44 15.32 2.23
N PRO A 24 14.74 15.23 3.54
CA PRO A 24 16.08 15.47 4.03
C PRO A 24 17.11 14.51 3.40
N GLU A 25 18.34 14.99 3.22
CA GLU A 25 19.47 14.23 2.65
C GLU A 25 19.67 12.87 3.33
N THR A 26 19.41 12.80 4.64
CA THR A 26 19.54 11.58 5.45
C THR A 26 18.64 10.43 4.97
N LEU A 27 17.57 10.72 4.22
CA LEU A 27 16.68 9.70 3.65
C LEU A 27 16.98 9.35 2.19
N MET A 28 17.87 10.08 1.52
CA MET A 28 18.15 9.86 0.10
C MET A 28 18.72 8.46 -0.14
N VAL A 29 19.72 8.05 0.65
CA VAL A 29 20.31 6.70 0.56
C VAL A 29 19.27 5.60 0.79
N ALA A 30 18.37 5.78 1.75
CA ALA A 30 17.29 4.85 2.04
C ALA A 30 16.31 4.69 0.87
N LEU A 31 15.96 5.80 0.22
CA LEU A 31 15.05 5.82 -0.91
C LEU A 31 15.71 5.26 -2.18
N GLU A 32 17.01 5.48 -2.37
CA GLU A 32 17.77 4.89 -3.47
C GLU A 32 17.91 3.37 -3.33
N GLU A 33 18.21 2.88 -2.11
CA GLU A 33 18.21 1.45 -1.77
C GLU A 33 16.83 0.84 -2.07
N LEU A 34 15.76 1.48 -1.59
CA LEU A 34 14.38 1.05 -1.82
C LEU A 34 14.02 1.04 -3.32
N ASN A 35 14.39 2.08 -4.07
CA ASN A 35 14.07 2.16 -5.49
C ASN A 35 14.77 1.04 -6.28
N THR A 36 16.05 0.81 -5.98
CA THR A 36 16.82 -0.27 -6.62
C THR A 36 16.18 -1.62 -6.33
N ALA A 37 15.92 -1.92 -5.06
CA ALA A 37 15.30 -3.18 -4.65
C ALA A 37 13.89 -3.36 -5.25
N TYR A 38 13.10 -2.29 -5.32
CA TYR A 38 11.78 -2.31 -5.96
C TYR A 38 11.88 -2.64 -7.45
N LEU A 39 12.76 -1.97 -8.20
CA LEU A 39 12.94 -2.21 -9.63
C LEU A 39 13.39 -3.65 -9.90
N GLU A 40 14.37 -4.14 -9.14
CA GLU A 40 14.84 -5.53 -9.23
C GLU A 40 13.72 -6.53 -8.93
N SER A 41 12.96 -6.30 -7.86
CA SER A 41 11.83 -7.17 -7.46
C SER A 41 10.67 -7.15 -8.47
N THR A 42 10.45 -6.02 -9.17
CA THR A 42 9.43 -5.98 -10.24
C THR A 42 9.83 -6.77 -11.49
N ALA A 43 11.13 -6.93 -11.74
CA ALA A 43 11.64 -7.73 -12.85
C ALA A 43 11.83 -9.22 -12.48
N ASP A 44 11.93 -9.54 -11.19
CA ASP A 44 12.15 -10.91 -10.70
C ASP A 44 10.85 -11.75 -10.72
N GLN A 45 10.87 -12.84 -11.50
CA GLN A 45 9.76 -13.78 -11.60
C GLN A 45 9.46 -14.49 -10.28
N VAL A 46 10.48 -14.75 -9.43
CA VAL A 46 10.28 -15.41 -8.14
C VAL A 46 9.49 -14.50 -7.21
N PHE A 47 9.87 -13.23 -7.11
CA PHE A 47 9.11 -12.23 -6.38
C PHE A 47 7.66 -12.11 -6.88
N GLN A 48 7.46 -12.01 -8.19
CA GLN A 48 6.11 -11.88 -8.77
C GLN A 48 5.24 -13.12 -8.47
N GLN A 49 5.83 -14.32 -8.54
CA GLN A 49 5.13 -15.57 -8.23
C GLN A 49 4.73 -15.62 -6.75
N GLN A 50 5.64 -15.27 -5.85
CA GLN A 50 5.36 -15.25 -4.41
C GLN A 50 4.29 -14.21 -4.05
N LEU A 51 4.39 -13.00 -4.61
CA LEU A 51 3.37 -11.97 -4.39
C LEU A 51 2.00 -12.42 -4.91
N SER A 52 1.96 -13.01 -6.10
CA SER A 52 0.72 -13.58 -6.67
C SER A 52 0.15 -14.69 -5.79
N GLU A 53 0.99 -15.57 -5.25
CA GLU A 53 0.57 -16.62 -4.33
C GLU A 53 -0.07 -16.03 -3.06
N TYR A 54 0.54 -15.01 -2.45
CA TYR A 54 -0.02 -14.34 -1.27
C TYR A 54 -1.30 -13.59 -1.58
N LEU A 55 -1.39 -12.91 -2.73
CA LEU A 55 -2.61 -12.23 -3.15
C LEU A 55 -3.76 -13.23 -3.32
N ASN A 56 -3.51 -14.39 -3.93
CA ASN A 56 -4.53 -15.39 -4.17
C ASN A 56 -4.92 -16.17 -2.91
N THR A 57 -3.94 -16.71 -2.19
CA THR A 57 -4.18 -17.67 -1.10
C THR A 57 -4.40 -17.02 0.26
N PHE A 58 -3.80 -15.84 0.49
CA PHE A 58 -3.88 -15.14 1.77
C PHE A 58 -4.81 -13.92 1.71
N ALA A 59 -4.71 -13.08 0.68
CA ALA A 59 -5.61 -11.93 0.54
C ALA A 59 -7.00 -12.28 -0.04
N GLY A 60 -7.13 -13.41 -0.73
CA GLY A 60 -8.40 -13.88 -1.30
C GLY A 60 -8.73 -13.29 -2.67
N ARG A 61 -7.73 -12.92 -3.46
CA ARG A 61 -7.90 -12.43 -4.84
C ARG A 61 -8.19 -13.58 -5.82
N PRO A 62 -8.85 -13.31 -6.96
CA PRO A 62 -9.40 -12.03 -7.40
C PRO A 62 -10.70 -11.65 -6.67
N THR A 63 -10.92 -10.35 -6.45
CA THR A 63 -12.19 -9.89 -5.85
C THR A 63 -13.30 -9.85 -6.91
N PRO A 64 -14.56 -10.18 -6.56
CA PRO A 64 -15.67 -10.13 -7.52
C PRO A 64 -15.97 -8.73 -8.07
N LEU A 65 -16.51 -8.69 -9.28
CA LEU A 65 -17.18 -7.50 -9.84
C LEU A 65 -18.70 -7.73 -9.78
N TYR A 66 -19.39 -7.02 -8.90
CA TYR A 66 -20.80 -7.24 -8.59
C TYR A 66 -21.71 -6.21 -9.27
N LEU A 67 -22.67 -6.65 -10.08
CA LEU A 67 -23.71 -5.77 -10.62
C LEU A 67 -24.72 -5.42 -9.52
N ALA A 68 -24.72 -4.16 -9.08
CA ALA A 68 -25.67 -3.66 -8.10
C ALA A 68 -27.04 -3.41 -8.77
N GLN A 69 -27.82 -4.48 -8.96
CA GLN A 69 -29.08 -4.46 -9.71
C GLN A 69 -30.04 -3.37 -9.21
N ASN A 70 -30.29 -3.31 -7.90
CA ASN A 70 -31.23 -2.33 -7.34
C ASN A 70 -30.77 -0.88 -7.53
N LEU A 71 -29.46 -0.61 -7.44
CA LEU A 71 -28.91 0.73 -7.72
C LEU A 71 -29.03 1.08 -9.20
N SER A 72 -28.86 0.07 -10.06
CA SER A 72 -28.96 0.20 -11.52
C SER A 72 -30.41 0.34 -12.02
N GLN A 73 -31.40 0.02 -11.19
CA GLN A 73 -32.84 0.10 -11.52
C GLN A 73 -33.45 1.48 -11.25
N SER A 74 -32.68 2.44 -10.71
CA SER A 74 -33.13 3.83 -10.58
C SER A 74 -33.44 4.43 -11.96
N ASP A 75 -34.50 5.25 -12.06
CA ASP A 75 -35.05 5.75 -13.33
C ASP A 75 -33.97 6.29 -14.28
N LYS A 76 -33.70 5.54 -15.37
CA LYS A 76 -32.73 5.86 -16.44
C LYS A 76 -31.26 5.98 -15.99
N GLY A 77 -30.89 5.39 -14.86
CA GLY A 77 -29.51 5.36 -14.36
C GLY A 77 -28.56 4.44 -15.16
N PRO A 78 -27.24 4.61 -15.02
CA PRO A 78 -26.27 3.68 -15.59
C PRO A 78 -26.29 2.31 -14.87
N LYS A 79 -25.76 1.27 -15.51
CA LYS A 79 -25.41 0.02 -14.80
C LYS A 79 -24.27 0.31 -13.82
N ILE A 80 -24.47 -0.01 -12.55
CA ILE A 80 -23.48 0.22 -11.49
C ILE A 80 -22.85 -1.12 -11.10
N TYR A 81 -21.53 -1.21 -11.28
CA TYR A 81 -20.72 -2.35 -10.86
C TYR A 81 -19.86 -1.96 -9.65
N LEU A 82 -19.80 -2.86 -8.66
CA LEU A 82 -18.98 -2.71 -7.46
C LEU A 82 -17.81 -3.69 -7.54
N LYS A 83 -16.58 -3.16 -7.58
CA LYS A 83 -15.35 -3.95 -7.43
C LYS A 83 -15.13 -4.22 -5.94
N ARG A 84 -15.32 -5.48 -5.53
CA ARG A 84 -15.53 -5.88 -4.12
C ARG A 84 -14.24 -6.00 -3.30
N GLU A 85 -13.44 -4.94 -3.26
CA GLU A 85 -12.21 -4.88 -2.42
C GLU A 85 -12.48 -4.92 -0.91
N ASP A 86 -13.75 -4.77 -0.51
CA ASP A 86 -14.22 -5.00 0.86
C ASP A 86 -14.15 -6.49 1.28
N LEU A 87 -14.08 -7.41 0.32
CA LEU A 87 -13.99 -8.86 0.56
C LEU A 87 -12.55 -9.37 0.70
N ASN A 88 -11.55 -8.51 0.47
CA ASN A 88 -10.16 -8.90 0.74
C ASN A 88 -9.99 -9.28 2.20
N HIS A 89 -9.00 -10.12 2.49
CA HIS A 89 -8.51 -10.27 3.85
C HIS A 89 -8.16 -8.90 4.44
N THR A 90 -8.40 -8.72 5.75
CA THR A 90 -8.44 -7.42 6.46
C THR A 90 -9.58 -6.46 6.09
N GLY A 91 -10.36 -6.73 5.05
CA GLY A 91 -11.57 -5.97 4.68
C GLY A 91 -11.33 -4.70 3.85
N ALA A 92 -10.14 -4.55 3.25
CA ALA A 92 -9.81 -3.38 2.44
C ALA A 92 -8.74 -3.68 1.38
N HIS A 93 -8.66 -2.83 0.35
CA HIS A 93 -7.61 -2.87 -0.68
C HIS A 93 -6.18 -2.66 -0.14
N LYS A 94 -6.02 -2.22 1.11
CA LYS A 94 -4.69 -1.91 1.68
C LYS A 94 -3.80 -3.13 1.80
N ILE A 95 -4.38 -4.34 1.93
CA ILE A 95 -3.62 -5.58 2.02
C ILE A 95 -2.77 -5.84 0.77
N ASN A 96 -3.21 -5.40 -0.43
CA ASN A 96 -2.44 -5.56 -1.67
C ASN A 96 -1.06 -4.89 -1.55
N ASN A 97 -1.06 -3.64 -1.10
CA ASN A 97 0.15 -2.86 -0.89
C ASN A 97 0.97 -3.38 0.30
N ALA A 98 0.31 -3.76 1.40
CA ALA A 98 1.00 -4.27 2.58
C ALA A 98 1.76 -5.59 2.29
N LEU A 99 1.17 -6.50 1.52
CA LEU A 99 1.84 -7.73 1.10
C LEU A 99 3.00 -7.44 0.14
N GLY A 100 2.81 -6.56 -0.84
CA GLY A 100 3.86 -6.18 -1.79
C GLY A 100 5.07 -5.54 -1.11
N GLN A 101 4.84 -4.54 -0.25
CA GLN A 101 5.92 -3.89 0.49
C GLN A 101 6.51 -4.78 1.58
N GLY A 102 5.71 -5.60 2.26
CA GLY A 102 6.22 -6.54 3.25
C GLY A 102 7.16 -7.57 2.63
N LEU A 103 6.79 -8.13 1.48
CA LEU A 103 7.65 -9.04 0.73
C LEU A 103 8.93 -8.34 0.25
N LEU A 104 8.83 -7.10 -0.23
CA LEU A 104 9.99 -6.28 -0.61
C LEU A 104 10.92 -6.03 0.57
N ALA A 105 10.38 -5.64 1.73
CA ALA A 105 11.18 -5.45 2.93
C ALA A 105 11.94 -6.73 3.34
N LYS A 106 11.28 -7.89 3.20
CA LYS A 106 11.88 -9.20 3.44
C LYS A 106 12.99 -9.53 2.42
N SER A 107 12.81 -9.23 1.14
CA SER A 107 13.85 -9.46 0.12
C SER A 107 15.06 -8.53 0.31
N MET A 108 14.84 -7.31 0.82
CA MET A 108 15.89 -6.38 1.26
C MET A 108 16.59 -6.80 2.55
N GLY A 109 16.16 -7.88 3.21
CA GLY A 109 16.75 -8.36 4.47
C GLY A 109 16.38 -7.52 5.69
N LYS A 110 15.44 -6.57 5.57
CA LYS A 110 14.92 -5.81 6.71
C LYS A 110 14.16 -6.75 7.63
N LYS A 111 14.22 -6.49 8.94
CA LYS A 111 13.60 -7.36 9.97
C LYS A 111 12.41 -6.70 10.66
N ARG A 112 12.32 -5.39 10.52
CA ARG A 112 11.36 -4.53 11.18
C ARG A 112 10.61 -3.70 10.15
N ILE A 113 9.31 -3.58 10.34
CA ILE A 113 8.44 -2.73 9.55
C ILE A 113 7.82 -1.71 10.48
N ILE A 114 7.83 -0.46 10.04
CA ILE A 114 7.06 0.60 10.68
C ILE A 114 6.01 1.15 9.72
N ALA A 115 4.90 1.62 10.27
CA ALA A 115 3.87 2.32 9.52
C ALA A 115 3.18 3.34 10.41
N GLU A 116 2.46 4.26 9.81
CA GLU A 116 1.53 5.17 10.46
C GLU A 116 0.09 4.70 10.27
N THR A 117 -0.85 5.13 11.11
CA THR A 117 -2.27 4.98 10.77
C THR A 117 -3.16 6.02 11.43
N GLY A 118 -4.26 6.36 10.76
CA GLY A 118 -5.33 7.22 11.28
C GLY A 118 -6.55 6.38 11.64
N ALA A 119 -7.37 6.04 10.63
CA ALA A 119 -8.54 5.17 10.85
C ALA A 119 -8.21 3.71 11.27
N GLY A 120 -6.95 3.29 11.17
CA GLY A 120 -6.49 1.96 11.61
C GLY A 120 -6.41 0.89 10.50
N GLN A 121 -7.10 1.07 9.38
CA GLN A 121 -7.12 0.06 8.30
C GLN A 121 -5.73 -0.20 7.69
N HIS A 122 -4.88 0.83 7.59
CA HIS A 122 -3.50 0.64 7.12
C HIS A 122 -2.67 -0.12 8.14
N GLY A 123 -2.74 0.27 9.42
CA GLY A 123 -2.02 -0.41 10.48
C GLY A 123 -2.43 -1.88 10.62
N VAL A 124 -3.72 -2.20 10.50
CA VAL A 124 -4.20 -3.60 10.50
C VAL A 124 -3.64 -4.39 9.31
N ALA A 125 -3.64 -3.82 8.10
CA ALA A 125 -3.07 -4.47 6.92
C ALA A 125 -1.55 -4.72 7.07
N THR A 126 -0.81 -3.72 7.56
CA THR A 126 0.63 -3.83 7.86
C THR A 126 0.89 -4.89 8.92
N ALA A 127 0.20 -4.84 10.07
CA ALA A 127 0.34 -5.83 11.13
C ALA A 127 0.05 -7.26 10.64
N THR A 128 -0.98 -7.42 9.80
CA THR A 128 -1.35 -8.72 9.21
C THR A 128 -0.23 -9.24 8.29
N ALA A 129 0.31 -8.39 7.41
CA ALA A 129 1.42 -8.77 6.53
C ALA A 129 2.69 -9.12 7.33
N CYS A 130 3.03 -8.34 8.36
CA CYS A 130 4.17 -8.60 9.24
C CYS A 130 4.02 -9.93 9.99
N ALA A 131 2.84 -10.20 10.56
CA ALA A 131 2.55 -11.45 11.25
C ALA A 131 2.71 -12.67 10.32
N MET A 132 2.21 -12.57 9.08
CA MET A 132 2.37 -13.61 8.07
C MET A 132 3.83 -13.83 7.67
N LEU A 133 4.61 -12.75 7.53
CA LEU A 133 6.00 -12.79 7.06
C LEU A 133 7.03 -13.08 8.16
N GLY A 134 6.61 -13.03 9.44
CA GLY A 134 7.48 -13.19 10.60
C GLY A 134 8.35 -11.96 10.87
N MET A 135 7.83 -10.76 10.65
CA MET A 135 8.56 -9.49 10.81
C MET A 135 8.07 -8.71 12.03
N GLU A 136 8.98 -7.97 12.68
CA GLU A 136 8.59 -7.03 13.74
C GLU A 136 7.74 -5.90 13.13
N CYS A 137 6.67 -5.50 13.81
CA CYS A 137 5.76 -4.46 13.35
C CYS A 137 5.55 -3.39 14.43
N VAL A 138 5.83 -2.13 14.09
CA VAL A 138 5.50 -0.98 14.94
C VAL A 138 4.59 -0.03 14.17
N VAL A 139 3.41 0.27 14.73
CA VAL A 139 2.43 1.17 14.12
C VAL A 139 2.30 2.45 14.94
N TYR A 140 2.66 3.57 14.35
CA TYR A 140 2.47 4.89 14.93
C TYR A 140 1.03 5.36 14.71
N MET A 141 0.34 5.75 15.77
CA MET A 141 -1.05 6.19 15.70
C MET A 141 -1.28 7.37 16.64
N GLY A 142 -1.98 8.39 16.16
CA GLY A 142 -2.35 9.54 16.97
C GLY A 142 -3.23 9.13 18.15
N GLU A 143 -3.00 9.68 19.35
CA GLU A 143 -3.75 9.30 20.56
C GLU A 143 -5.27 9.53 20.41
N GLU A 144 -5.70 10.60 19.71
CA GLU A 144 -7.13 10.81 19.43
C GLU A 144 -7.71 9.72 18.52
N ASP A 145 -6.94 9.32 17.50
CA ASP A 145 -7.33 8.28 16.56
C ASP A 145 -7.41 6.91 17.26
N MET A 146 -6.47 6.62 18.17
CA MET A 146 -6.48 5.38 18.98
C MET A 146 -7.75 5.26 19.82
N GLN A 147 -8.18 6.35 20.48
CA GLN A 147 -9.40 6.35 21.27
C GLN A 147 -10.64 6.10 20.41
N ARG A 148 -10.72 6.74 19.23
CA ARG A 148 -11.85 6.59 18.30
C ARG A 148 -11.88 5.24 17.59
N GLN A 149 -10.72 4.61 17.41
CA GLN A 149 -10.54 3.38 16.61
C GLN A 149 -10.03 2.21 17.46
N SER A 150 -10.49 2.11 18.71
CA SER A 150 -10.04 1.10 19.68
C SER A 150 -10.12 -0.34 19.16
N ILE A 151 -11.11 -0.65 18.32
CA ILE A 151 -11.24 -1.98 17.70
C ILE A 151 -10.08 -2.30 16.76
N ASN A 152 -9.57 -1.32 16.00
CA ASN A 152 -8.45 -1.53 15.10
C ASN A 152 -7.13 -1.55 15.87
N VAL A 153 -7.00 -0.77 16.95
CA VAL A 153 -5.87 -0.87 17.88
C VAL A 153 -5.76 -2.29 18.43
N TYR A 154 -6.85 -2.81 18.99
CA TYR A 154 -6.90 -4.16 19.54
C TYR A 154 -6.60 -5.24 18.50
N ARG A 155 -7.09 -5.09 17.26
CA ARG A 155 -6.76 -6.00 16.15
C ARG A 155 -5.26 -6.02 15.84
N MET A 156 -4.61 -4.85 15.82
CA MET A 156 -3.17 -4.76 15.59
C MET A 156 -2.37 -5.43 16.71
N GLU A 157 -2.79 -5.26 17.97
CA GLU A 157 -2.17 -5.92 19.12
C GLU A 157 -2.32 -7.45 19.06
N LEU A 158 -3.50 -7.96 18.69
CA LEU A 158 -3.73 -9.40 18.50
C LEU A 158 -2.86 -10.00 17.39
N LEU A 159 -2.51 -9.19 16.39
CA LEU A 159 -1.58 -9.56 15.32
C LEU A 159 -0.10 -9.46 15.75
N GLY A 160 0.18 -9.06 16.99
CA GLY A 160 1.53 -8.95 17.55
C GLY A 160 2.26 -7.66 17.19
N ALA A 161 1.58 -6.67 16.61
CA ALA A 161 2.18 -5.36 16.37
C ALA A 161 2.29 -4.56 17.66
N THR A 162 3.34 -3.74 17.78
CA THR A 162 3.48 -2.73 18.82
C THR A 162 2.84 -1.43 18.34
N ILE A 163 1.89 -0.87 19.11
CA ILE A 163 1.21 0.37 18.73
C ILE A 163 1.85 1.50 19.52
N GLN A 164 2.49 2.43 18.83
CA GLN A 164 3.17 3.56 19.42
C GLN A 164 2.24 4.79 19.42
N PRO A 165 1.70 5.21 20.59
CA PRO A 165 0.84 6.38 20.67
C PRO A 165 1.63 7.65 20.37
N VAL A 166 1.07 8.52 19.54
CA VAL A 166 1.60 9.85 19.25
C VAL A 166 0.77 10.91 19.96
N THR A 167 1.37 11.50 20.98
CA THR A 167 0.76 12.50 21.87
C THR A 167 1.19 13.94 21.54
N SER A 168 2.13 14.10 20.61
CA SER A 168 2.61 15.38 20.12
C SER A 168 1.65 16.02 19.12
N GLY A 169 1.72 17.35 19.01
CA GLY A 169 0.97 18.11 18.00
C GLY A 169 -0.55 17.95 18.13
N SER A 170 -1.20 17.69 17.00
CA SER A 170 -2.65 17.49 16.92
C SER A 170 -3.10 16.07 17.32
N ARG A 171 -2.16 15.16 17.59
CA ARG A 171 -2.43 13.76 17.98
C ARG A 171 -3.26 12.99 16.95
N THR A 172 -3.04 13.27 15.66
CA THR A 172 -3.70 12.62 14.52
C THR A 172 -2.69 11.99 13.56
N LEU A 173 -3.17 11.38 12.47
CA LEU A 173 -2.36 10.83 11.37
C LEU A 173 -1.16 11.72 10.95
N LYS A 174 -1.32 13.04 10.88
CA LYS A 174 -0.22 13.94 10.47
C LYS A 174 0.97 13.83 11.42
N ASP A 175 0.71 13.79 12.73
CA ASP A 175 1.77 13.69 13.73
C ASP A 175 2.37 12.27 13.74
N ALA A 176 1.54 11.25 13.52
CA ALA A 176 2.00 9.86 13.37
C ALA A 176 2.97 9.68 12.19
N ILE A 177 2.73 10.33 11.06
CA ILE A 177 3.67 10.33 9.91
C ILE A 177 5.03 10.89 10.32
N ASN A 178 5.05 12.01 11.06
CA ASN A 178 6.31 12.64 11.47
C ASN A 178 7.12 11.73 12.39
N GLU A 179 6.48 11.09 13.36
CA GLU A 179 7.17 10.18 14.29
C GLU A 179 7.64 8.90 13.59
N ALA A 180 6.85 8.34 12.66
CA ALA A 180 7.28 7.20 11.85
C ALA A 180 8.50 7.55 10.97
N ILE A 181 8.53 8.74 10.36
CA ILE A 181 9.69 9.18 9.58
C ILE A 181 10.92 9.38 10.48
N ARG A 182 10.78 9.94 11.68
CA ARG A 182 11.91 10.08 12.63
C ARG A 182 12.48 8.73 13.05
N ASP A 183 11.63 7.75 13.34
CA ASP A 183 12.05 6.38 13.60
C ASP A 183 12.81 5.82 12.40
N TRP A 184 12.23 5.95 11.20
CA TRP A 184 12.87 5.44 9.98
C TRP A 184 14.27 6.00 9.77
N VAL A 185 14.45 7.33 9.92
CA VAL A 185 15.77 7.98 9.80
C VAL A 185 16.79 7.38 10.77
N THR A 186 16.35 6.99 11.97
CA THR A 186 17.22 6.47 13.03
C THR A 186 17.55 4.99 12.82
N ASN A 187 16.65 4.21 12.20
CA ASN A 187 16.71 2.75 12.13
C ASN A 187 16.74 2.21 10.68
N VAL A 188 17.15 3.03 9.71
CA VAL A 188 17.07 2.75 8.27
C VAL A 188 17.71 1.43 7.84
N ASP A 189 18.79 1.03 8.50
CA ASP A 189 19.55 -0.17 8.13
C ASP A 189 18.71 -1.46 8.30
N ASN A 190 17.87 -1.53 9.34
CA ASN A 190 17.11 -2.72 9.68
C ASN A 190 15.58 -2.59 9.47
N THR A 191 15.10 -1.37 9.23
CA THR A 191 13.68 -1.02 9.21
C THR A 191 13.21 -0.57 7.83
N HIS A 192 12.09 -1.14 7.37
CA HIS A 192 11.34 -0.63 6.22
C HIS A 192 10.16 0.22 6.68
N TYR A 193 9.97 1.39 6.07
CA TYR A 193 8.79 2.22 6.30
C TYR A 193 7.69 1.88 5.29
N LEU A 194 6.61 1.24 5.75
CA LEU A 194 5.50 0.80 4.90
C LEU A 194 4.45 1.90 4.78
N ILE A 195 4.58 2.74 3.74
CA ILE A 195 3.61 3.79 3.42
C ILE A 195 2.31 3.20 2.85
N GLY A 196 1.18 3.67 3.37
CA GLY A 196 -0.16 3.19 2.99
C GLY A 196 -0.89 3.97 1.90
N SER A 197 -0.25 4.99 1.33
CA SER A 197 -0.85 5.93 0.38
C SER A 197 0.04 6.13 -0.84
N VAL A 198 -0.54 6.61 -1.94
CA VAL A 198 0.21 7.03 -3.14
C VAL A 198 0.93 8.37 -2.96
N VAL A 199 0.87 8.95 -1.75
CA VAL A 199 1.57 10.18 -1.38
C VAL A 199 2.88 9.82 -0.68
N GLY A 200 3.97 10.45 -1.10
CA GLY A 200 5.29 10.25 -0.53
C GLY A 200 6.39 10.59 -1.55
N PRO A 201 7.66 10.56 -1.13
CA PRO A 201 8.77 10.67 -2.07
C PRO A 201 8.82 9.46 -3.00
N HIS A 202 9.36 9.63 -4.20
CA HIS A 202 9.74 8.49 -5.02
C HIS A 202 10.66 7.52 -4.22
N PRO A 203 10.46 6.18 -4.29
CA PRO A 203 9.60 5.44 -5.23
C PRO A 203 8.18 5.13 -4.74
N TYR A 204 7.76 5.56 -3.56
CA TYR A 204 6.49 5.15 -2.95
C TYR A 204 5.25 5.35 -3.84
N PRO A 205 5.03 6.52 -4.48
CA PRO A 205 3.85 6.71 -5.35
C PRO A 205 3.76 5.66 -6.47
N THR A 206 4.87 5.40 -7.14
CA THR A 206 4.95 4.40 -8.22
C THR A 206 4.73 3.00 -7.67
N MET A 207 5.42 2.66 -6.58
CA MET A 207 5.38 1.35 -5.95
C MET A 207 3.96 0.99 -5.44
N VAL A 208 3.33 1.89 -4.67
CA VAL A 208 1.99 1.70 -4.12
C VAL A 208 0.98 1.54 -5.26
N ARG A 209 1.05 2.39 -6.30
CA ARG A 209 0.21 2.26 -7.49
C ARG A 209 0.40 0.91 -8.17
N THR A 210 1.63 0.45 -8.34
CA THR A 210 1.93 -0.84 -8.97
C THR A 210 1.31 -1.99 -8.18
N PHE A 211 1.49 -2.04 -6.85
CA PHE A 211 0.87 -3.10 -6.04
C PHE A 211 -0.67 -3.02 -6.01
N GLN A 212 -1.26 -1.84 -6.18
CA GLN A 212 -2.71 -1.68 -6.30
C GLN A 212 -3.27 -1.93 -7.71
N SER A 213 -2.41 -1.99 -8.74
CA SER A 213 -2.84 -2.12 -10.14
C SER A 213 -3.64 -3.39 -10.42
N ILE A 214 -3.46 -4.43 -9.59
CA ILE A 214 -4.22 -5.68 -9.64
C ILE A 214 -5.73 -5.48 -9.61
N ILE A 215 -6.21 -4.45 -8.90
CA ILE A 215 -7.64 -4.10 -8.84
C ILE A 215 -8.15 -3.76 -10.24
N GLY A 216 -7.44 -2.90 -10.96
CA GLY A 216 -7.80 -2.46 -12.30
C GLY A 216 -7.62 -3.56 -13.34
N MET A 217 -6.58 -4.37 -13.23
CA MET A 217 -6.35 -5.52 -14.12
C MET A 217 -7.51 -6.52 -14.05
N GLU A 218 -7.90 -6.92 -12.84
CA GLU A 218 -9.04 -7.81 -12.64
C GLU A 218 -10.35 -7.17 -13.08
N ALA A 219 -10.62 -5.92 -12.67
CA ALA A 219 -11.87 -5.24 -13.01
C ALA A 219 -12.03 -5.10 -14.54
N ARG A 220 -10.95 -4.78 -15.25
CA ARG A 220 -10.94 -4.70 -16.72
C ARG A 220 -11.23 -6.04 -17.37
N GLN A 221 -10.62 -7.12 -16.89
CA GLN A 221 -10.89 -8.47 -17.41
C GLN A 221 -12.34 -8.89 -17.14
N GLN A 222 -12.82 -8.65 -15.92
CA GLN A 222 -14.16 -9.01 -15.47
C GLN A 222 -15.25 -8.26 -16.26
N ILE A 223 -15.13 -6.93 -16.43
CA ILE A 223 -16.13 -6.14 -17.14
C ILE A 223 -16.18 -6.47 -18.64
N LEU A 224 -15.02 -6.71 -19.27
CA LEU A 224 -14.97 -7.17 -20.66
C LEU A 224 -15.62 -8.53 -20.83
N SER A 225 -15.45 -9.44 -19.87
CA SER A 225 -16.10 -10.76 -19.90
C SER A 225 -17.61 -10.69 -19.76
N VAL A 226 -18.16 -9.73 -19.00
CA VAL A 226 -19.60 -9.65 -18.70
C VAL A 226 -20.35 -8.75 -19.67
N GLU A 227 -19.78 -7.61 -20.05
CA GLU A 227 -20.44 -6.59 -20.90
C GLU A 227 -19.88 -6.52 -22.33
N GLY A 228 -18.77 -7.20 -22.62
CA GLY A 228 -18.13 -7.17 -23.94
C GLY A 228 -17.49 -5.82 -24.32
N LYS A 229 -17.43 -4.88 -23.37
CA LYS A 229 -16.90 -3.51 -23.57
C LYS A 229 -16.33 -2.94 -22.28
N LEU A 230 -15.52 -1.88 -22.41
CA LEU A 230 -15.00 -1.12 -21.28
C LEU A 230 -16.09 -0.25 -20.64
N PRO A 231 -15.95 0.08 -19.34
CA PRO A 231 -16.89 0.97 -18.66
C PRO A 231 -16.80 2.39 -19.21
N THR A 232 -17.92 3.11 -19.18
CA THR A 232 -17.98 4.52 -19.60
C THR A 232 -17.28 5.45 -18.61
N TYR A 233 -17.25 5.07 -17.33
CA TYR A 233 -16.59 5.78 -16.24
C TYR A 233 -16.07 4.74 -15.23
N ALA A 234 -14.85 4.96 -14.71
CA ALA A 234 -14.16 4.05 -13.80
C ALA A 234 -13.45 4.83 -12.70
#